data_AF-A0A9X1HW10-F1
#
_entry.id   AF-A0A9X1HW10-F1
#
_cell.length_a   1.000
_cell.length_b   1.000
_cell.length_c   1.000
_cell.angle_alpha   90.00
_cell.angle_beta   90.00
_cell.angle_gamma   90.00
#
_symmetry.space_group_name_H-M   'P 1'
#
loop_
_entity.id
_entity.type
_entity.pdbx_description
1 polymer ?
#
loop_
_entity_poly.entity_id
_entity_poly.type
_entity_poly.pdbx_seq_one_letter_code
_entity_poly.pdbx_strand_id
1 'polypeptide(L)'
;MDNFLTRIVTLVLMMAIGPVALCQQVPVYNHYFINPYLYNPAEAGSEGYTTLHLNHRQQWRGIDGAPVVSTLTFELPFNSRSGNLGIYLRSYDRGLITTQDIMATFAYRLYLTKTTTFSFGISAGVTTNGVDMNAIDDPDDPVLVDFLNNNMQPAANAGFVLNSGSGFNLGVSLPRLFNQEFTFDQNFKNTQFSPFEEIFVTAYYRKQYGKKIVTKKVKGAQKRVNIEGTYAPLQFYLIYRYSQLIDERIEAMLKLDLGEHMWVGGSYRLNYGLTGMVGFNFGNLSLGYAYEPASQQVSGFTNGTHEVNLRIRFGERKEHVIAEPVIKTVSKPQERSARFSSEDIDEGKDSMEGKVASKKKYYVVVKSFKDFNSADNFVRRLAEKELYTNIFYNKADKNYYVYTYETLKQKEAKEQEQAVYKLTKYRSVMILTIDLE
;
A
#
# COMPACT_ATOMS: atom_id res chain seq x y z
N MET A 1 34.67 -54.79 24.99
CA MET A 1 34.25 -54.54 23.60
C MET A 1 33.06 -53.59 23.53
N ASP A 2 32.27 -53.46 24.61
CA ASP A 2 31.04 -52.67 24.63
C ASP A 2 31.26 -51.16 24.49
N ASN A 3 32.26 -50.56 25.13
CA ASN A 3 32.46 -49.11 25.07
C ASN A 3 32.90 -48.56 23.69
N PHE A 4 33.48 -49.41 22.82
CA PHE A 4 33.92 -48.97 21.49
C PHE A 4 32.74 -48.92 20.52
N LEU A 5 31.87 -49.93 20.56
CA LEU A 5 30.66 -49.97 19.75
C LEU A 5 29.68 -48.87 20.16
N THR A 6 29.51 -48.60 21.46
CA THR A 6 28.65 -47.50 21.94
C THR A 6 29.18 -46.13 21.49
N ARG A 7 30.51 -45.92 21.51
CA ARG A 7 31.13 -44.68 21.02
C ARG A 7 30.92 -44.49 19.52
N ILE A 8 31.08 -45.53 18.71
CA ILE A 8 30.82 -45.47 17.26
C ILE A 8 29.35 -45.18 16.98
N VAL A 9 28.42 -45.86 17.65
CA VAL A 9 26.97 -45.63 17.49
C VAL A 9 26.59 -44.21 17.90
N THR A 10 27.19 -43.67 18.97
CA THR A 10 26.96 -42.28 19.40
C THR A 10 27.52 -41.27 18.40
N LEU A 11 28.67 -41.56 17.78
CA LEU A 11 29.29 -40.71 16.76
C LEU A 11 28.49 -40.72 15.44
N VAL A 12 27.94 -41.88 15.06
CA VAL A 12 27.04 -42.03 13.90
C VAL A 12 25.69 -41.35 14.15
N LEU A 13 25.13 -41.44 15.37
CA LEU A 13 23.92 -40.69 15.74
C LEU A 13 24.14 -39.17 15.78
N MET A 14 25.31 -38.70 16.21
CA MET A 14 25.66 -37.27 16.18
C MET A 14 25.87 -36.75 14.75
N MET A 15 26.40 -37.57 13.84
CA MET A 15 26.52 -37.22 12.41
C MET A 15 25.18 -37.25 11.67
N ALA A 16 24.20 -38.02 12.16
CA ALA A 16 22.85 -38.10 11.58
C ALA A 16 21.92 -36.94 11.98
N ILE A 17 22.31 -36.09 12.93
CA ILE A 17 21.52 -34.93 13.43
C ILE A 17 22.17 -33.60 13.00
N GLY A 18 22.93 -33.59 11.91
CA GLY A 18 23.32 -32.33 11.29
C GLY A 18 22.06 -31.56 10.89
N PRO A 19 21.83 -30.32 11.35
CA PRO A 19 20.75 -29.52 10.79
C PRO A 19 21.01 -29.40 9.29
N VAL A 20 20.03 -29.84 8.48
CA VAL A 20 20.05 -29.58 7.05
C VAL A 20 20.08 -28.06 6.93
N ALA A 21 21.23 -27.52 6.54
CA ALA A 21 21.45 -26.08 6.45
C ALA A 21 20.66 -25.53 5.27
N LEU A 22 19.37 -25.30 5.48
CA LEU A 22 18.53 -24.51 4.60
C LEU A 22 18.93 -23.03 4.80
N CYS A 23 20.11 -22.65 4.29
CA CYS A 23 20.80 -21.40 4.62
C CYS A 23 20.46 -20.24 3.66
N GLN A 24 19.22 -20.17 3.16
CA GLN A 24 18.81 -19.09 2.26
C GLN A 24 18.06 -17.98 3.01
N GLN A 25 18.84 -17.00 3.49
CA GLN A 25 18.31 -15.87 4.25
C GLN A 25 17.82 -14.73 3.34
N VAL A 26 16.64 -14.17 3.64
CA VAL A 26 16.25 -12.86 3.09
C VAL A 26 17.15 -11.77 3.68
N PRO A 27 17.60 -10.82 2.85
CA PRO A 27 18.46 -9.73 3.32
C PRO A 27 17.74 -8.85 4.35
N VAL A 28 18.54 -8.36 5.29
CA VAL A 28 18.09 -7.40 6.31
C VAL A 28 18.50 -5.99 5.87
N TYR A 29 17.65 -5.00 6.16
CA TYR A 29 17.83 -3.59 5.85
C TYR A 29 17.62 -2.79 7.13
N ASN A 30 18.44 -1.78 7.36
CA ASN A 30 18.35 -0.86 8.49
C ASN A 30 17.45 0.35 8.14
N HIS A 31 17.37 0.75 6.86
CA HIS A 31 16.53 1.88 6.41
C HIS A 31 15.11 1.48 5.96
N TYR A 32 14.57 0.36 6.46
CA TYR A 32 13.23 -0.09 6.08
C TYR A 32 12.13 0.94 6.38
N PHE A 33 12.32 1.83 7.37
CA PHE A 33 11.35 2.89 7.68
C PHE A 33 11.35 4.03 6.64
N ILE A 34 12.45 4.20 5.90
CA ILE A 34 12.53 5.14 4.76
C ILE A 34 11.86 4.53 3.55
N ASN A 35 12.04 3.23 3.35
CA ASN A 35 11.44 2.47 2.26
C ASN A 35 10.70 1.23 2.81
N PRO A 36 9.45 1.39 3.29
CA PRO A 36 8.68 0.26 3.84
C PRO A 36 8.31 -0.79 2.78
N TYR A 37 8.33 -0.41 1.49
CA TYR A 37 8.10 -1.31 0.37
C TYR A 37 9.15 -2.44 0.29
N LEU A 38 10.35 -2.27 0.87
CA LEU A 38 11.35 -3.34 0.98
C LEU A 38 10.84 -4.57 1.74
N TYR A 39 9.91 -4.39 2.68
CA TYR A 39 9.38 -5.47 3.52
C TYR A 39 7.92 -5.79 3.28
N ASN A 40 7.11 -4.82 2.84
CA ASN A 40 5.71 -5.05 2.62
C ASN A 40 5.26 -4.48 1.27
N PRO A 41 4.84 -5.34 0.32
CA PRO A 41 4.38 -4.86 -0.98
C PRO A 41 3.12 -3.97 -0.90
N ALA A 42 2.34 -4.05 0.17
CA ALA A 42 1.20 -3.15 0.39
C ALA A 42 1.61 -1.69 0.68
N GLU A 43 2.87 -1.44 1.00
CA GLU A 43 3.41 -0.10 1.20
C GLU A 43 3.93 0.54 -0.09
N ALA A 44 3.90 -0.15 -1.24
CA ALA A 44 4.31 0.44 -2.51
C ALA A 44 3.49 1.71 -2.81
N GLY A 45 4.18 2.83 -3.04
CA GLY A 45 3.60 4.15 -3.32
C GLY A 45 2.87 4.76 -2.13
N SER A 46 3.08 4.26 -0.90
CA SER A 46 2.30 4.69 0.27
C SER A 46 2.54 6.15 0.67
N GLU A 47 3.71 6.72 0.31
CA GLU A 47 4.07 8.12 0.53
C GLU A 47 3.23 9.11 -0.30
N GLY A 48 2.65 8.64 -1.42
CA GLY A 48 1.88 9.48 -2.35
C GLY A 48 2.71 10.33 -3.30
N TYR A 49 4.03 10.19 -3.30
CA TYR A 49 4.92 10.74 -4.34
C TYR A 49 5.35 9.63 -5.29
N THR A 50 5.70 9.98 -6.53
CA THR A 50 6.52 9.09 -7.33
C THR A 50 7.92 9.07 -6.70
N THR A 51 8.41 7.90 -6.28
CA THR A 51 9.66 7.80 -5.53
C THR A 51 10.61 6.80 -6.17
N LEU A 52 11.90 7.14 -6.15
CA LEU A 52 12.99 6.22 -6.44
C LEU A 52 13.81 6.07 -5.16
N HIS A 53 14.03 4.84 -4.74
CA HIS A 53 14.93 4.52 -3.64
C HIS A 53 16.09 3.66 -4.16
N LEU A 54 17.28 3.97 -3.67
CA LEU A 54 18.47 3.14 -3.85
C LEU A 54 19.02 2.82 -2.45
N ASN A 55 19.17 1.54 -2.17
CA ASN A 55 19.78 1.03 -0.94
C ASN A 55 21.01 0.23 -1.31
N HIS A 56 22.11 0.46 -0.61
CA HIS A 56 23.30 -0.36 -0.69
C HIS A 56 23.78 -0.68 0.73
N ARG A 57 23.84 -1.97 1.07
CA ARG A 57 24.29 -2.47 2.36
C ARG A 57 25.42 -3.45 2.16
N GLN A 58 26.54 -3.19 2.82
CA GLN A 58 27.68 -4.10 2.91
C GLN A 58 27.79 -4.59 4.35
N GLN A 59 27.52 -5.87 4.56
CA GLN A 59 27.63 -6.53 5.85
C GLN A 59 29.08 -6.97 6.10
N TRP A 60 29.54 -6.85 7.34
CA TRP A 60 30.85 -7.37 7.76
C TRP A 60 32.01 -6.90 6.87
N ARG A 61 32.02 -5.60 6.58
CA ARG A 61 33.01 -4.98 5.71
C ARG A 61 34.43 -5.31 6.18
N GLY A 62 35.27 -5.79 5.28
CA GLY A 62 36.63 -6.24 5.57
C GLY A 62 36.80 -7.75 5.51
N ILE A 63 35.70 -8.53 5.54
CA ILE A 63 35.72 -9.94 5.15
C ILE A 63 35.54 -10.05 3.64
N ASP A 64 36.38 -10.85 3.00
CA ASP A 64 36.25 -11.14 1.57
C ASP A 64 35.04 -12.03 1.29
N GLY A 65 34.31 -11.74 0.21
CA GLY A 65 33.03 -12.39 -0.09
C GLY A 65 31.90 -12.08 0.90
N ALA A 66 32.05 -11.09 1.78
CA ALA A 66 31.01 -10.75 2.74
C ALA A 66 29.71 -10.27 2.06
N PRO A 67 28.53 -10.48 2.67
CA PRO A 67 27.27 -10.21 1.99
C PRO A 67 27.08 -8.73 1.61
N VAL A 68 26.76 -8.48 0.34
CA VAL A 68 26.45 -7.15 -0.21
C VAL A 68 25.07 -7.19 -0.83
N VAL A 69 24.16 -6.33 -0.39
CA VAL A 69 22.84 -6.19 -1.01
C VAL A 69 22.65 -4.79 -1.57
N SER A 70 22.29 -4.73 -2.84
CA SER A 70 21.91 -3.50 -3.54
C SER A 70 20.46 -3.62 -3.98
N THR A 71 19.65 -2.61 -3.69
CA THR A 71 18.22 -2.64 -4.02
C THR A 71 17.80 -1.30 -4.59
N LEU A 72 17.10 -1.36 -5.72
CA LEU A 72 16.46 -0.22 -6.35
C LEU A 72 14.95 -0.46 -6.33
N THR A 73 14.21 0.50 -5.77
CA THR A 73 12.75 0.49 -5.86
C THR A 73 12.26 1.75 -6.54
N PHE A 74 11.29 1.59 -7.44
CA PHE A 74 10.59 2.70 -8.07
C PHE A 74 9.11 2.56 -7.80
N GLU A 75 8.48 3.57 -7.22
CA GLU A 75 7.10 3.54 -6.80
C GLU A 75 6.33 4.66 -7.46
N LEU A 76 5.19 4.32 -8.04
CA LEU A 76 4.32 5.21 -8.79
C LEU A 76 2.90 5.13 -8.22
N PRO A 77 2.46 6.12 -7.44
CA PRO A 77 1.04 6.26 -7.13
C PRO A 77 0.34 6.72 -8.41
N PHE A 78 -0.21 5.79 -9.20
CA PHE A 78 -0.75 6.13 -10.52
C PHE A 78 -2.17 6.70 -10.43
N ASN A 79 -3.01 6.16 -9.54
CA ASN A 79 -4.40 6.58 -9.37
C ASN A 79 -4.61 7.22 -7.98
N SER A 80 -5.03 8.49 -7.96
CA SER A 80 -5.28 9.27 -6.74
C SER A 80 -6.34 8.66 -5.81
N ARG A 81 -7.16 7.71 -6.28
CA ARG A 81 -8.18 7.08 -5.45
C ARG A 81 -7.65 5.96 -4.57
N SER A 82 -6.79 5.07 -5.10
CA SER A 82 -6.42 3.83 -4.37
C SER A 82 -5.23 3.04 -4.91
N GLY A 83 -4.81 3.25 -6.17
CA GLY A 83 -3.94 2.31 -6.89
C GLY A 83 -2.51 2.80 -7.03
N ASN A 84 -1.55 1.96 -6.61
CA ASN A 84 -0.12 2.19 -6.69
C ASN A 84 0.57 1.05 -7.45
N LEU A 85 1.65 1.41 -8.16
CA LEU A 85 2.53 0.46 -8.84
C LEU A 85 3.94 0.58 -8.24
N GLY A 86 4.67 -0.52 -8.24
CA GLY A 86 6.05 -0.60 -7.80
C GLY A 86 6.90 -1.47 -8.70
N ILE A 87 8.18 -1.15 -8.81
CA ILE A 87 9.23 -2.01 -9.36
C ILE A 87 10.25 -2.22 -8.25
N TYR A 88 10.67 -3.47 -8.09
CA TYR A 88 11.68 -3.90 -7.11
C TYR A 88 12.77 -4.66 -7.85
N LEU A 89 13.99 -4.11 -7.82
CA LEU A 89 15.19 -4.74 -8.36
C LEU A 89 16.17 -4.96 -7.21
N ARG A 90 16.70 -6.17 -7.08
CA ARG A 90 17.70 -6.50 -6.05
C ARG A 90 18.84 -7.30 -6.65
N SER A 91 20.06 -6.99 -6.23
CA SER A 91 21.23 -7.88 -6.36
C SER A 91 21.71 -8.19 -4.95
N TYR A 92 21.92 -9.47 -4.66
CA TYR A 92 22.42 -9.93 -3.37
C TYR A 92 23.61 -10.87 -3.57
N ASP A 93 24.79 -10.36 -3.25
CA ASP A 93 26.06 -11.04 -3.46
C ASP A 93 26.53 -11.61 -2.12
N ARG A 94 26.97 -12.87 -2.10
CA ARG A 94 27.40 -13.60 -0.90
C ARG A 94 28.40 -14.69 -1.28
N GLY A 95 29.67 -14.45 -1.00
CA GLY A 95 30.76 -15.29 -1.49
C GLY A 95 30.73 -15.35 -3.01
N LEU A 96 30.70 -16.57 -3.55
CA LEU A 96 30.62 -16.81 -4.99
C LEU A 96 29.21 -16.63 -5.57
N ILE A 97 28.18 -16.55 -4.73
CA ILE A 97 26.78 -16.59 -5.16
C ILE A 97 26.22 -15.19 -5.30
N THR A 98 25.55 -14.93 -6.41
CA THR A 98 24.76 -13.72 -6.64
C THR A 98 23.30 -14.08 -6.87
N THR A 99 22.36 -13.47 -6.15
CA THR A 99 20.92 -13.63 -6.41
C THR A 99 20.35 -12.31 -6.93
N GLN A 100 19.66 -12.35 -8.07
CA GLN A 100 19.02 -11.19 -8.66
C GLN A 100 17.50 -11.35 -8.65
N ASP A 101 16.79 -10.34 -8.17
CA ASP A 101 15.34 -10.33 -8.16
C ASP A 101 14.81 -9.16 -8.97
N ILE A 102 13.84 -9.45 -9.83
CA ILE A 102 13.12 -8.45 -10.62
C ILE A 102 11.64 -8.67 -10.41
N MET A 103 10.97 -7.71 -9.78
CA MET A 103 9.54 -7.82 -9.48
C MET A 103 8.78 -6.54 -9.84
N ALA A 104 7.57 -6.73 -10.33
CA ALA A 104 6.55 -5.70 -10.42
C ALA A 104 5.57 -5.86 -9.26
N THR A 105 5.02 -4.76 -8.76
CA THR A 105 4.10 -4.74 -7.62
C THR A 105 2.88 -3.92 -7.93
N PHE A 106 1.73 -4.43 -7.53
CA PHE A 106 0.49 -3.70 -7.46
C PHE A 106 0.05 -3.60 -6.01
N ALA A 107 -0.19 -2.38 -5.54
CA ALA A 107 -0.71 -2.11 -4.22
C ALA A 107 -1.99 -1.29 -4.31
N TYR A 108 -2.94 -1.62 -3.45
CA TYR A 108 -4.25 -1.01 -3.44
C TYR A 108 -4.67 -0.64 -2.03
N ARG A 109 -5.10 0.61 -1.86
CA ARG A 109 -5.49 1.21 -0.59
C ARG A 109 -7.01 1.41 -0.51
N LEU A 110 -7.64 0.72 0.44
CA LEU A 110 -9.04 0.83 0.80
C LEU A 110 -9.22 1.80 1.96
N TYR A 111 -10.17 2.73 1.83
CA TYR A 111 -10.60 3.61 2.92
C TYR A 111 -11.70 2.92 3.73
N LEU A 112 -11.36 2.42 4.91
CA LEU A 112 -12.36 1.87 5.84
C LEU A 112 -13.15 3.01 6.52
N THR A 113 -12.45 4.09 6.87
CA THR A 113 -13.04 5.32 7.41
C THR A 113 -12.33 6.54 6.83
N LYS A 114 -12.73 7.76 7.25
CA LYS A 114 -12.01 8.99 6.92
C LYS A 114 -10.56 9.04 7.43
N THR A 115 -10.23 8.17 8.38
CA THR A 115 -8.94 8.20 9.09
C THR A 115 -8.24 6.84 9.09
N THR A 116 -8.89 5.78 8.64
CA THR A 116 -8.37 4.41 8.68
C THR A 116 -8.33 3.86 7.27
N THR A 117 -7.16 3.37 6.87
CA THR A 117 -6.96 2.75 5.57
C THR A 117 -6.45 1.34 5.74
N PHE A 118 -6.92 0.44 4.89
CA PHE A 118 -6.43 -0.91 4.76
C PHE A 118 -5.81 -1.05 3.37
N SER A 119 -4.53 -1.36 3.29
CA SER A 119 -3.81 -1.53 2.04
C SER A 119 -3.46 -3.00 1.86
N PHE A 120 -3.59 -3.52 0.65
CA PHE A 120 -3.06 -4.82 0.26
C PHE A 120 -2.09 -4.63 -0.90
N GLY A 121 -1.11 -5.52 -1.02
CA GLY A 121 -0.17 -5.50 -2.12
C GLY A 121 0.29 -6.88 -2.50
N ILE A 122 0.56 -7.05 -3.78
CA ILE A 122 1.11 -8.27 -4.35
C ILE A 122 2.25 -7.90 -5.30
N SER A 123 3.36 -8.59 -5.15
CA SER A 123 4.50 -8.53 -6.06
C SER A 123 4.61 -9.84 -6.82
N ALA A 124 4.97 -9.77 -8.10
CA ALA A 124 5.25 -10.93 -8.92
C ALA A 124 6.44 -10.62 -9.84
N GLY A 125 7.24 -11.63 -10.12
CA GLY A 125 8.50 -11.46 -10.82
C GLY A 125 9.28 -12.75 -10.96
N VAL A 126 10.58 -12.60 -11.16
CA VAL A 126 11.53 -13.69 -11.29
C VAL A 126 12.73 -13.45 -10.40
N THR A 127 13.33 -14.55 -9.96
CA THR A 127 14.64 -14.58 -9.32
C THR A 127 15.59 -15.43 -10.16
N THR A 128 16.86 -15.06 -10.18
CA THR A 128 17.93 -15.85 -10.78
C THR A 128 19.09 -15.93 -9.80
N ASN A 129 19.84 -17.02 -9.91
CA ASN A 129 21.08 -17.19 -9.16
C ASN A 129 22.26 -17.14 -10.13
N GLY A 130 23.42 -16.74 -9.64
CA GLY A 130 24.65 -16.66 -10.38
C GLY A 130 25.78 -17.16 -9.51
N VAL A 131 26.85 -17.64 -10.15
CA VAL A 131 28.07 -18.05 -9.48
C VAL A 131 29.25 -17.40 -10.18
N ASP A 132 30.18 -16.82 -9.44
CA ASP A 132 31.40 -16.25 -10.00
C ASP A 132 32.37 -17.35 -10.45
N MET A 133 32.40 -17.60 -11.75
CA MET A 133 33.22 -18.65 -12.38
C MET A 133 34.72 -18.40 -12.26
N ASN A 134 35.16 -17.16 -12.01
CA ASN A 134 36.60 -16.86 -11.94
C ASN A 134 37.24 -17.34 -10.63
N ALA A 135 36.40 -17.66 -9.63
CA ALA A 135 36.83 -18.08 -8.30
C ALA A 135 36.49 -19.56 -8.02
N ILE A 136 36.22 -20.34 -9.09
CA ILE A 136 35.93 -21.77 -9.04
C ILE A 136 37.04 -22.52 -9.77
N ASP A 137 37.42 -23.69 -9.25
CA ASP A 137 38.52 -24.51 -9.79
C ASP A 137 38.17 -25.19 -11.13
N ASP A 138 36.88 -25.42 -11.40
CA ASP A 138 36.36 -26.05 -12.63
C ASP A 138 35.23 -25.21 -13.26
N PRO A 139 35.57 -24.13 -13.98
CA PRO A 139 34.57 -23.23 -14.58
C PRO A 139 33.87 -23.82 -15.81
N ASP A 140 34.38 -24.92 -16.38
CA ASP A 140 33.84 -25.57 -17.57
C ASP A 140 32.94 -26.78 -17.24
N ASP A 141 32.58 -27.00 -15.97
CA ASP A 141 31.66 -28.06 -15.54
C ASP A 141 30.30 -27.92 -16.25
N PRO A 142 29.90 -28.89 -17.10
CA PRO A 142 28.64 -28.84 -17.84
C PRO A 142 27.41 -28.68 -16.95
N VAL A 143 27.40 -29.26 -15.74
CA VAL A 143 26.28 -29.15 -14.80
C VAL A 143 26.12 -27.72 -14.31
N LEU A 144 27.25 -27.05 -14.02
CA LEU A 144 27.27 -25.68 -13.53
C LEU A 144 26.91 -24.68 -14.62
N VAL A 145 27.38 -24.91 -15.85
CA VAL A 145 27.02 -24.11 -17.03
C VAL A 145 25.53 -24.25 -17.35
N ASP A 146 25.00 -25.48 -17.34
CA ASP A 146 23.57 -25.73 -17.58
C ASP A 146 22.69 -25.10 -16.49
N PHE A 147 23.12 -25.17 -15.23
CA PHE A 147 22.49 -24.49 -14.10
C PHE A 147 22.41 -22.97 -14.35
N LEU A 148 23.53 -22.33 -14.68
CA LEU A 148 23.55 -20.87 -14.93
C LEU A 148 22.64 -20.44 -16.08
N ASN A 149 22.50 -21.28 -17.10
CA ASN A 149 21.63 -21.00 -18.25
C ASN A 149 20.14 -21.21 -17.92
N ASN A 150 19.81 -21.99 -16.89
CA ASN A 150 18.44 -22.47 -16.65
C ASN A 150 17.96 -22.34 -15.18
N ASN A 151 18.36 -21.30 -14.47
CA ASN A 151 18.01 -21.11 -13.05
C ASN A 151 16.94 -20.05 -12.75
N MET A 152 16.15 -19.63 -13.76
CA MET A 152 15.06 -18.70 -13.54
C MET A 152 13.91 -19.34 -12.76
N GLN A 153 13.56 -18.72 -11.63
CA GLN A 153 12.49 -19.18 -10.76
C GLN A 153 11.45 -18.07 -10.55
N PRO A 154 10.17 -18.40 -10.37
CA PRO A 154 9.15 -17.40 -10.10
C PRO A 154 9.34 -16.83 -8.69
N ALA A 155 9.16 -15.51 -8.55
CA ALA A 155 9.19 -14.81 -7.28
C ALA A 155 7.87 -14.08 -7.08
N ALA A 156 7.29 -14.18 -5.88
CA ALA A 156 6.10 -13.42 -5.54
C ALA A 156 6.03 -13.13 -4.04
N ASN A 157 5.46 -11.96 -3.71
CA ASN A 157 5.32 -11.49 -2.33
C ASN A 157 3.87 -11.02 -2.13
N ALA A 158 3.37 -11.11 -0.91
CA ALA A 158 2.07 -10.55 -0.54
C ALA A 158 2.18 -9.75 0.76
N GLY A 159 1.26 -8.81 0.96
CA GLY A 159 1.22 -8.08 2.21
C GLY A 159 -0.05 -7.28 2.40
N PHE A 160 -0.24 -6.91 3.66
CA PHE A 160 -1.37 -6.14 4.16
C PHE A 160 -0.88 -5.12 5.16
N VAL A 161 -1.50 -3.94 5.17
CA VAL A 161 -1.24 -2.88 6.15
C VAL A 161 -2.53 -2.22 6.56
N LEU A 162 -2.73 -2.05 7.86
CA LEU A 162 -3.77 -1.22 8.46
C LEU A 162 -3.10 0.06 8.99
N ASN A 163 -3.46 1.20 8.42
CA ASN A 163 -3.05 2.52 8.92
C ASN A 163 -4.21 3.18 9.66
N SER A 164 -3.93 3.76 10.83
CA SER A 164 -4.91 4.51 11.61
C SER A 164 -4.52 5.98 11.76
N GLY A 165 -5.50 6.88 11.75
CA GLY A 165 -5.31 8.32 11.94
C GLY A 165 -4.81 8.70 13.34
N SER A 166 -4.83 7.77 14.30
CA SER A 166 -4.11 7.94 15.57
C SER A 166 -2.59 8.00 15.38
N GLY A 167 -2.09 7.50 14.24
CA GLY A 167 -0.67 7.32 13.94
C GLY A 167 -0.19 5.89 14.16
N PHE A 168 -1.00 5.00 14.73
CA PHE A 168 -0.65 3.59 14.92
C PHE A 168 -0.96 2.78 13.67
N ASN A 169 -0.02 1.94 13.25
CA ASN A 169 -0.11 1.14 12.04
C ASN A 169 0.34 -0.29 12.33
N LEU A 170 -0.29 -1.23 11.64
CA LEU A 170 0.01 -2.67 11.71
C LEU A 170 0.18 -3.20 10.30
N GLY A 171 1.19 -4.02 10.06
CA GLY A 171 1.41 -4.66 8.77
C GLY A 171 1.80 -6.12 8.92
N VAL A 172 1.35 -6.95 7.99
CA VAL A 172 1.77 -8.34 7.85
C VAL A 172 2.20 -8.54 6.41
N SER A 173 3.33 -9.19 6.18
CA SER A 173 3.76 -9.55 4.83
C SER A 173 4.33 -10.97 4.76
N LEU A 174 4.14 -11.56 3.60
CA LEU A 174 4.70 -12.82 3.16
C LEU A 174 5.75 -12.45 2.10
N PRO A 175 7.01 -12.24 2.50
CA PRO A 175 8.07 -11.74 1.61
C PRO A 175 8.51 -12.78 0.57
N ARG A 176 7.96 -14.00 0.62
CA ARG A 176 8.22 -15.07 -0.33
C ARG A 176 7.03 -16.03 -0.36
N LEU A 177 6.40 -16.18 -1.53
CA LEU A 177 5.28 -17.10 -1.73
C LEU A 177 5.70 -18.45 -2.33
N PHE A 178 6.86 -18.49 -2.98
CA PHE A 178 7.42 -19.69 -3.61
C PHE A 178 8.77 -20.03 -2.99
N ASN A 179 9.00 -21.30 -2.68
CA ASN A 179 10.32 -21.74 -2.26
C ASN A 179 11.28 -21.66 -3.46
N GLN A 180 12.47 -21.13 -3.21
CA GLN A 180 13.50 -20.92 -4.23
C GLN A 180 14.69 -21.84 -3.89
N GLU A 181 14.94 -22.85 -4.70
CA GLU A 181 16.05 -23.77 -4.46
C GLU A 181 17.27 -23.34 -5.27
N PHE A 182 18.46 -23.60 -4.74
CA PHE A 182 19.70 -23.19 -5.39
C PHE A 182 20.14 -24.17 -6.49
N THR A 183 19.71 -25.43 -6.46
CA THR A 183 20.19 -26.50 -7.36
C THR A 183 19.30 -26.71 -8.60
N PHE A 184 18.65 -25.65 -9.07
CA PHE A 184 17.67 -25.72 -10.17
C PHE A 184 18.31 -25.75 -11.56
N ASP A 185 18.17 -26.87 -12.27
CA ASP A 185 18.72 -27.09 -13.62
C ASP A 185 17.70 -26.81 -14.76
N GLN A 186 16.47 -26.40 -14.42
CA GLN A 186 15.41 -26.10 -15.40
C GLN A 186 14.54 -24.91 -14.98
N ASN A 187 14.38 -23.95 -15.90
CA ASN A 187 13.56 -22.76 -15.69
C ASN A 187 12.10 -23.12 -15.32
N PHE A 188 11.59 -22.49 -14.26
CA PHE A 188 10.19 -22.60 -13.78
C PHE A 188 9.68 -24.01 -13.45
N LYS A 189 10.56 -25.02 -13.29
CA LYS A 189 10.17 -26.36 -12.85
C LYS A 189 10.11 -26.44 -11.32
N ASN A 190 9.47 -27.48 -10.75
CA ASN A 190 9.40 -27.81 -9.32
C ASN A 190 9.14 -26.62 -8.36
N THR A 191 8.43 -25.58 -8.81
CA THR A 191 8.13 -24.43 -7.96
C THR A 191 7.08 -24.83 -6.92
N GLN A 192 7.50 -24.91 -5.66
CA GLN A 192 6.59 -25.16 -4.55
C GLN A 192 6.03 -23.85 -4.00
N PHE A 193 4.71 -23.74 -3.95
CA PHE A 193 4.03 -22.66 -3.23
C PHE A 193 4.12 -22.92 -1.72
N SER A 194 4.86 -22.07 -1.00
CA SER A 194 5.14 -22.22 0.42
C SER A 194 5.15 -20.86 1.12
N PRO A 195 3.97 -20.22 1.26
CA PRO A 195 3.87 -18.81 1.62
C PRO A 195 4.13 -18.50 3.10
N PHE A 196 4.28 -19.54 3.93
CA PHE A 196 4.42 -19.42 5.39
C PHE A 196 5.80 -19.86 5.89
N GLU A 197 6.78 -20.01 4.99
CA GLU A 197 8.19 -20.21 5.38
C GLU A 197 8.79 -18.97 6.02
N GLU A 198 8.27 -17.79 5.68
CA GLU A 198 8.71 -16.52 6.24
C GLU A 198 7.54 -15.55 6.37
N ILE A 199 7.42 -14.91 7.53
CA ILE A 199 6.33 -13.97 7.83
C ILE A 199 6.92 -12.77 8.56
N PHE A 200 6.63 -11.57 8.05
CA PHE A 200 6.95 -10.32 8.76
C PHE A 200 5.70 -9.74 9.37
N VAL A 201 5.79 -9.38 10.64
CA VAL A 201 4.79 -8.61 11.37
C VAL A 201 5.42 -7.30 11.79
N THR A 202 4.77 -6.20 11.48
CA THR A 202 5.24 -4.85 11.76
C THR A 202 4.19 -4.10 12.55
N ALA A 203 4.61 -3.40 13.60
CA ALA A 203 3.78 -2.47 14.34
C ALA A 203 4.55 -1.17 14.50
N TYR A 204 3.98 -0.06 14.06
CA TYR A 204 4.70 1.20 14.07
C TYR A 204 3.81 2.42 14.31
N TYR A 205 4.38 3.38 15.04
CA TYR A 205 3.76 4.67 15.26
C TYR A 205 4.42 5.72 14.37
N ARG A 206 3.63 6.30 13.47
CA ARG A 206 4.01 7.42 12.60
C ARG A 206 2.79 8.33 12.44
N LYS A 207 2.76 9.42 13.20
CA LYS A 207 1.72 10.45 13.08
C LYS A 207 2.26 11.69 12.39
N GLN A 208 1.68 12.02 11.25
CA GLN A 208 2.00 13.24 10.52
C GLN A 208 1.21 14.41 11.13
N TYR A 209 1.89 15.41 11.69
CA TYR A 209 1.25 16.65 12.10
C TYR A 209 1.26 17.64 10.94
N GLY A 210 0.08 18.04 10.48
CA GLY A 210 -0.08 18.95 9.34
C GLY A 210 0.16 20.42 9.71
N LYS A 211 0.87 21.12 8.83
CA LYS A 211 1.01 22.58 8.70
C LYS A 211 1.45 23.33 9.96
N LYS A 212 2.77 23.59 10.07
CA LYS A 212 3.29 24.65 10.94
C LYS A 212 3.39 25.94 10.12
N ILE A 213 2.57 26.94 10.43
CA ILE A 213 2.78 28.30 9.92
C ILE A 213 4.00 28.85 10.67
N VAL A 214 5.10 29.06 9.96
CA VAL A 214 6.31 29.64 10.55
C VAL A 214 6.53 31.03 9.94
N THR A 215 6.79 32.00 10.80
CA THR A 215 7.19 33.35 10.39
C THR A 215 8.68 33.32 10.07
N LYS A 216 9.05 33.37 8.79
CA LYS A 216 10.45 33.53 8.36
C LYS A 216 10.73 35.00 8.06
N LYS A 217 11.87 35.53 8.53
CA LYS A 217 12.40 36.83 8.06
C LYS A 217 13.08 36.61 6.72
N VAL A 218 12.50 37.14 5.65
CA VAL A 218 13.11 37.14 4.31
C VAL A 218 13.36 38.60 3.94
N LYS A 219 14.63 38.98 3.75
CA LYS A 219 15.04 40.36 3.40
C LYS A 219 14.43 41.44 4.31
N GLY A 220 14.47 41.23 5.63
CA GLY A 220 13.96 42.19 6.61
C GLY A 220 12.44 42.17 6.84
N ALA A 221 11.65 41.59 5.93
CA ALA A 221 10.21 41.41 6.10
C ALA A 221 9.86 40.07 6.74
N GLN A 222 8.96 40.08 7.72
CA GLN A 222 8.38 38.86 8.30
C GLN A 222 7.32 38.30 7.33
N LYS A 223 7.59 37.17 6.69
CA LYS A 223 6.63 36.47 5.84
C LYS A 223 6.16 35.21 6.58
N ARG A 224 4.84 35.05 6.70
CA ARG A 224 4.24 33.77 7.11
C ARG A 224 4.40 32.80 5.94
N VAL A 225 5.21 31.77 6.14
CA VAL A 225 5.42 30.73 5.14
C VAL A 225 4.71 29.48 5.65
N ASN A 226 3.84 28.93 4.81
CA ASN A 226 3.31 27.60 5.03
C ASN A 226 4.46 26.64 4.80
N ILE A 227 4.92 26.00 5.87
CA ILE A 227 5.83 24.88 5.74
C ILE A 227 4.94 23.64 5.54
N GLU A 228 4.87 23.17 4.30
CA GLU A 228 4.36 21.84 3.97
C GLU A 228 5.42 20.80 4.33
N GLY A 229 5.58 20.57 5.64
CA GLY A 229 6.54 19.63 6.19
C GLY A 229 5.79 18.68 7.09
N THR A 230 5.52 17.49 6.56
CA THR A 230 4.86 16.37 7.22
C THR A 230 5.67 15.89 8.44
N TYR A 231 5.55 16.57 9.57
CA TYR A 231 6.44 16.34 10.72
C TYR A 231 5.86 15.24 11.60
N ALA A 232 6.44 14.05 11.52
CA ALA A 232 6.30 13.01 12.53
C ALA A 232 7.55 13.06 13.41
N PRO A 233 7.59 13.92 14.45
CA PRO A 233 8.82 14.21 15.21
C PRO A 233 9.46 12.95 15.80
N LEU A 234 8.61 11.98 16.15
CA LEU A 234 9.00 10.71 16.71
C LEU A 234 8.30 9.59 15.96
N GLN A 235 9.10 8.61 15.55
CA GLN A 235 8.62 7.38 14.92
C GLN A 235 9.20 6.19 15.68
N PHE A 236 8.34 5.21 15.94
CA PHE A 236 8.73 3.96 16.58
C PHE A 236 8.28 2.81 15.71
N TYR A 237 9.16 1.83 15.52
CA TYR A 237 8.89 0.64 14.73
C TYR A 237 9.28 -0.61 15.53
N LEU A 238 8.40 -1.60 15.50
CA LEU A 238 8.64 -2.94 16.01
C LEU A 238 8.42 -3.91 14.86
N ILE A 239 9.41 -4.77 14.62
CA ILE A 239 9.34 -5.82 13.61
C ILE A 239 9.56 -7.15 14.31
N TYR A 240 8.67 -8.09 14.03
CA TYR A 240 8.83 -9.51 14.30
C TYR A 240 8.96 -10.25 12.98
N ARG A 241 9.98 -11.10 12.86
CA ARG A 241 10.20 -11.95 11.68
C ARG A 241 10.24 -13.39 12.13
N TYR A 242 9.27 -14.14 11.63
CA TYR A 242 9.26 -15.58 11.71
C TYR A 242 9.90 -16.17 10.45
N SER A 243 10.73 -17.19 10.63
CA SER A 243 11.27 -17.99 9.53
C SER A 243 11.41 -19.42 10.01
N GLN A 244 11.12 -20.39 9.14
CA GLN A 244 11.37 -21.81 9.44
C GLN A 244 12.86 -22.16 9.45
N LEU A 245 13.70 -21.30 8.88
CA LEU A 245 15.11 -21.59 8.61
C LEU A 245 16.07 -21.01 9.66
N ILE A 246 15.64 -19.96 10.38
CA ILE A 246 16.46 -19.21 11.33
C ILE A 246 15.66 -18.89 12.59
N ASP A 247 16.38 -18.62 13.69
CA ASP A 247 15.77 -18.14 14.92
C ASP A 247 14.92 -16.89 14.68
N GLU A 248 13.81 -16.81 15.41
CA GLU A 248 12.90 -15.67 15.38
C GLU A 248 13.63 -14.35 15.67
N ARG A 249 13.35 -13.32 14.88
CA ARG A 249 14.02 -12.02 15.01
C ARG A 249 13.05 -10.93 15.41
N ILE A 250 13.39 -10.23 16.49
CA ILE A 250 12.70 -9.03 16.95
C ILE A 250 13.63 -7.84 16.77
N GLU A 251 13.12 -6.77 16.17
CA GLU A 251 13.83 -5.51 16.01
C GLU A 251 12.95 -4.34 16.46
N ALA A 252 13.47 -3.53 17.38
CA ALA A 252 12.84 -2.29 17.81
C ALA A 252 13.67 -1.10 17.32
N MET A 253 13.00 -0.06 16.82
CA MET A 253 13.65 1.09 16.19
C MET A 253 12.95 2.39 16.58
N LEU A 254 13.77 3.41 16.81
CA LEU A 254 13.35 4.76 17.14
C LEU A 254 13.97 5.73 16.13
N LYS A 255 13.17 6.65 15.62
CA LYS A 255 13.63 7.77 14.79
C LYS A 255 13.08 9.09 15.30
N LEU A 256 13.97 10.06 15.36
CA LEU A 256 13.71 11.44 15.73
C LEU A 256 14.01 12.34 14.54
N ASP A 257 12.99 13.01 14.02
CA ASP A 257 13.15 14.03 13.00
C ASP A 257 13.59 15.34 13.68
N LEU A 258 14.75 15.87 13.34
CA LEU A 258 15.34 17.10 13.88
C LEU A 258 15.11 18.26 12.90
N GLY A 259 13.88 18.79 12.89
CA GLY A 259 13.43 19.74 11.88
C GLY A 259 13.22 19.10 10.51
N GLU A 260 13.24 19.92 9.45
CA GLU A 260 12.95 19.44 8.08
C GLU A 260 14.14 18.75 7.40
N HIS A 261 15.37 19.02 7.88
CA HIS A 261 16.59 18.71 7.14
C HIS A 261 17.37 17.51 7.66
N MET A 262 17.11 17.07 8.89
CA MET A 262 17.92 16.03 9.52
C MET A 262 17.05 15.13 10.36
N TRP A 263 17.46 13.87 10.48
CA TRP A 263 16.90 12.93 11.43
C TRP A 263 18.01 12.03 11.97
N VAL A 264 17.79 11.54 13.18
CA VAL A 264 18.65 10.55 13.82
C VAL A 264 17.79 9.36 14.22
N GLY A 265 18.37 8.17 14.22
CA GLY A 265 17.68 6.97 14.61
C GLY A 265 18.61 5.97 15.27
N GLY A 266 18.01 5.05 16.00
CA GLY A 266 18.68 3.89 16.56
C GLY A 266 17.76 2.68 16.50
N SER A 267 18.33 1.50 16.28
CA SER A 267 17.59 0.26 16.44
C SER A 267 18.36 -0.74 17.29
N TYR A 268 17.63 -1.70 17.85
CA TYR A 268 18.17 -2.84 18.55
C TYR A 268 17.53 -4.09 17.99
N ARG A 269 18.36 -4.97 17.43
CA ARG A 269 17.94 -6.29 16.95
C ARG A 269 18.35 -7.33 17.98
N LEU A 270 17.37 -8.07 18.48
CA LEU A 270 17.59 -9.15 19.44
C LEU A 270 18.56 -10.18 18.84
N ASN A 271 19.49 -10.68 19.66
CA ASN A 271 20.55 -11.62 19.25
C ASN A 271 21.55 -11.08 18.20
N TYR A 272 21.55 -9.78 17.93
CA TYR A 272 22.56 -9.15 17.08
C TYR A 272 23.22 -7.93 17.76
N GLY A 273 22.45 -6.87 18.04
CA GLY A 273 23.00 -5.65 18.65
C GLY A 273 22.31 -4.35 18.24
N LEU A 274 22.99 -3.25 18.56
CA LEU A 274 22.56 -1.88 18.29
C LEU A 274 22.96 -1.41 16.89
N THR A 275 22.14 -0.57 16.28
CA THR A 275 22.43 0.12 15.01
C THR A 275 22.20 1.61 15.20
N GLY A 276 23.17 2.42 14.79
CA GLY A 276 23.07 3.89 14.78
C GLY A 276 22.77 4.40 13.37
N MET A 277 21.90 5.40 13.26
CA MET A 277 21.43 5.93 11.98
C MET A 277 21.35 7.46 11.98
N VAL A 278 21.70 8.05 10.85
CA VAL A 278 21.55 9.48 10.59
C VAL A 278 21.11 9.70 9.15
N GLY A 279 20.33 10.74 8.90
CA GLY A 279 20.06 11.15 7.54
C GLY A 279 19.67 12.60 7.39
N PHE A 280 19.70 13.03 6.13
CA PHE A 280 19.58 14.40 5.70
C PHE A 280 18.56 14.51 4.56
N ASN A 281 17.69 15.51 4.64
CA ASN A 281 16.70 15.83 3.62
C ASN A 281 17.06 17.16 2.92
N PHE A 282 17.28 17.08 1.61
CA PHE A 282 17.55 18.21 0.72
C PHE A 282 16.37 18.35 -0.26
N GLY A 283 15.24 18.86 0.25
CA GLY A 283 14.00 18.99 -0.51
C GLY A 283 13.46 17.62 -0.96
N ASN A 284 13.55 17.35 -2.27
CA ASN A 284 13.10 16.10 -2.87
C ASN A 284 14.11 14.95 -2.74
N LEU A 285 15.36 15.27 -2.38
CA LEU A 285 16.42 14.31 -2.14
C LEU A 285 16.52 13.99 -0.64
N SER A 286 16.76 12.73 -0.29
CA SER A 286 17.05 12.30 1.07
C SER A 286 18.17 11.28 1.06
N LEU A 287 19.12 11.44 1.97
CA LEU A 287 20.26 10.54 2.18
C LEU A 287 20.20 9.99 3.60
N GLY A 288 20.38 8.69 3.75
CA GLY A 288 20.47 8.00 5.04
C GLY A 288 21.72 7.16 5.12
N TYR A 289 22.33 7.10 6.29
CA TYR A 289 23.44 6.22 6.58
C TYR A 289 23.19 5.50 7.90
N ALA A 290 23.44 4.20 7.91
CA ALA A 290 23.35 3.36 9.08
C ALA A 290 24.68 2.63 9.31
N TYR A 291 25.07 2.55 10.58
CA TYR A 291 26.21 1.78 11.03
C TYR A 291 25.75 0.79 12.10
N GLU A 292 26.06 -0.47 11.86
CA GLU A 292 25.76 -1.59 12.74
C GLU A 292 27.10 -2.25 13.10
N PRO A 293 27.56 -2.16 14.36
CA PRO A 293 28.81 -2.78 14.78
C PRO A 293 28.80 -4.30 14.57
N ALA A 294 30.00 -4.87 14.43
CA ALA A 294 30.17 -6.32 14.32
C ALA A 294 29.52 -7.02 15.54
N SER A 295 28.75 -8.09 15.28
CA SER A 295 28.24 -8.94 16.35
C SER A 295 29.40 -9.60 17.10
N GLN A 296 29.15 -10.11 18.32
CA GLN A 296 30.17 -10.77 19.12
C GLN A 296 30.86 -11.94 18.40
N GLN A 297 30.14 -12.61 17.47
CA GLN A 297 30.63 -13.77 16.72
C GLN A 297 31.71 -13.42 15.68
N VAL A 298 31.69 -12.21 15.14
CA VAL A 298 32.61 -11.76 14.08
C VAL A 298 33.40 -10.52 14.49
N SER A 299 33.34 -10.14 15.77
CA SER A 299 34.08 -9.00 16.30
C SER A 299 35.59 -9.22 16.14
N GLY A 300 36.31 -8.19 15.68
CA GLY A 300 37.74 -8.25 15.41
C GLY A 300 38.13 -8.70 13.99
N PHE A 301 37.21 -9.30 13.22
CA PHE A 301 37.45 -9.69 11.82
C PHE A 301 36.86 -8.72 10.80
N THR A 302 36.01 -7.79 11.26
CA THR A 302 35.22 -6.91 10.39
C THR A 302 35.17 -5.49 10.96
N ASN A 303 34.93 -4.52 10.08
CA ASN A 303 34.68 -3.13 10.45
C ASN A 303 33.19 -2.85 10.74
N GLY A 304 32.37 -3.90 10.88
CA GLY A 304 30.92 -3.80 11.02
C GLY A 304 30.18 -3.76 9.68
N THR A 305 28.92 -3.36 9.76
CA THR A 305 27.99 -3.28 8.62
C THR A 305 27.67 -1.83 8.33
N HIS A 306 27.73 -1.47 7.05
CA HIS A 306 27.43 -0.13 6.55
C HIS A 306 26.24 -0.21 5.60
N GLU A 307 25.29 0.70 5.74
CA GLU A 307 24.18 0.85 4.80
C GLU A 307 23.99 2.31 4.42
N VAL A 308 23.82 2.55 3.12
CA VAL A 308 23.49 3.86 2.56
C VAL A 308 22.13 3.76 1.86
N ASN A 309 21.27 4.73 2.13
CA ASN A 309 20.01 4.88 1.44
C ASN A 309 19.92 6.24 0.76
N LEU A 310 19.43 6.24 -0.47
CA LEU A 310 19.10 7.41 -1.25
C LEU A 310 17.62 7.34 -1.62
N ARG A 311 16.89 8.44 -1.43
CA ARG A 311 15.51 8.60 -1.88
C ARG A 311 15.38 9.87 -2.70
N ILE A 312 14.73 9.76 -3.86
CA ILE A 312 14.38 10.88 -4.75
C ILE A 312 12.86 10.89 -4.92
N ARG A 313 12.23 12.04 -4.65
CA ARG A 313 10.80 12.27 -4.89
C ARG A 313 10.59 13.10 -6.15
N PHE A 314 9.66 12.69 -6.98
CA PHE A 314 9.30 13.37 -8.21
C PHE A 314 7.87 13.89 -8.16
N GLY A 315 7.65 15.05 -8.77
CA GLY A 315 6.34 15.67 -8.91
C GLY A 315 5.71 16.10 -7.59
N GLU A 316 4.40 16.31 -7.64
CA GLU A 316 3.59 16.69 -6.48
C GLU A 316 3.06 15.47 -5.74
N ARG A 317 2.72 15.66 -4.47
CA ARG A 317 2.08 14.62 -3.68
C ARG A 317 0.67 14.40 -4.20
N LYS A 318 0.35 13.17 -4.60
CA LYS A 318 -1.03 12.77 -4.85
C LYS A 318 -1.73 12.55 -3.50
N GLU A 319 -2.44 13.59 -3.06
CA GLU A 319 -3.37 13.45 -1.95
C GLU A 319 -4.51 12.51 -2.34
N HIS A 320 -4.74 11.52 -1.50
CA HIS A 320 -5.78 10.55 -1.74
C HIS A 320 -7.07 11.07 -1.10
N VAL A 321 -7.97 11.59 -1.94
CA VAL A 321 -9.26 12.11 -1.51
C VAL A 321 -10.26 10.96 -1.56
N ILE A 322 -10.99 10.73 -0.46
CA ILE A 322 -12.16 9.86 -0.49
C ILE A 322 -13.10 10.45 -1.53
N ALA A 323 -13.37 9.70 -2.59
CA ALA A 323 -14.33 10.12 -3.59
C ALA A 323 -15.67 10.35 -2.88
N GLU A 324 -16.06 11.62 -2.75
CA GLU A 324 -17.41 11.93 -2.33
C GLU A 324 -18.37 11.32 -3.37
N PRO A 325 -19.48 10.71 -2.93
CA PRO A 325 -20.43 10.14 -3.87
C PRO A 325 -20.90 11.25 -4.82
N VAL A 326 -20.66 11.08 -6.12
CA VAL A 326 -21.12 12.03 -7.14
C VAL A 326 -22.63 11.94 -7.19
N ILE A 327 -23.30 13.03 -6.79
CA ILE A 327 -24.75 13.14 -6.90
C ILE A 327 -25.06 13.29 -8.38
N LYS A 328 -25.86 12.36 -8.91
CA LYS A 328 -26.42 12.50 -10.25
C LYS A 328 -27.71 13.31 -10.11
N THR A 329 -27.68 14.55 -10.54
CA THR A 329 -28.88 15.39 -10.62
C THR A 329 -29.51 15.30 -12.01
N VAL A 330 -30.78 15.69 -12.13
CA VAL A 330 -31.41 15.96 -13.43
C VAL A 330 -30.56 16.98 -14.21
N SER A 331 -30.53 16.90 -15.54
CA SER A 331 -29.82 17.87 -16.37
C SER A 331 -30.33 19.29 -16.12
N LYS A 332 -29.41 20.27 -16.18
CA LYS A 332 -29.76 21.69 -16.10
C LYS A 332 -30.70 22.02 -17.27
N PRO A 333 -31.94 22.50 -17.03
CA PRO A 333 -32.84 22.87 -18.11
C PRO A 333 -32.20 23.99 -18.95
N GLN A 334 -32.09 23.79 -20.27
CA GLN A 334 -31.46 24.76 -21.19
C GLN A 334 -32.30 26.03 -21.38
N GLU A 335 -33.63 25.95 -21.20
CA GLU A 335 -34.53 27.11 -21.21
C GLU A 335 -35.59 26.98 -20.11
N ARG A 336 -35.89 28.09 -19.42
CA ARG A 336 -37.04 28.18 -18.51
C ARG A 336 -38.30 28.46 -19.34
N SER A 337 -38.78 27.50 -20.12
CA SER A 337 -40.16 27.55 -20.62
C SER A 337 -41.13 27.25 -19.48
N ALA A 338 -42.32 27.86 -19.53
CA ALA A 338 -43.37 27.66 -18.54
C ALA A 338 -43.67 26.17 -18.40
N ARG A 339 -43.50 25.63 -17.19
CA ARG A 339 -43.71 24.21 -16.82
C ARG A 339 -45.20 23.84 -16.79
N PHE A 340 -45.89 24.04 -17.90
CA PHE A 340 -47.19 23.46 -18.16
C PHE A 340 -47.07 22.65 -19.45
N SER A 341 -46.74 21.38 -19.34
CA SER A 341 -47.27 20.40 -20.28
C SER A 341 -48.37 19.65 -19.54
N SER A 342 -49.59 19.78 -20.05
CA SER A 342 -50.76 19.01 -19.68
C SER A 342 -50.77 17.62 -20.32
N GLU A 343 -49.63 17.10 -20.77
CA GLU A 343 -49.58 15.83 -21.53
C GLU A 343 -49.43 14.57 -20.67
N ASP A 344 -49.43 14.66 -19.33
CA ASP A 344 -49.49 13.48 -18.42
C ASP A 344 -50.91 13.25 -17.84
N ILE A 345 -51.95 13.59 -18.62
CA ILE A 345 -53.32 13.15 -18.35
C ILE A 345 -53.80 12.43 -19.60
N ASP A 346 -53.33 11.19 -19.78
CA ASP A 346 -53.93 10.29 -20.76
C ASP A 346 -55.33 9.90 -20.23
N GLU A 347 -56.36 10.36 -20.95
CA GLU A 347 -57.73 9.90 -20.76
C GLU A 347 -57.81 8.46 -21.26
N GLY A 348 -58.26 7.57 -20.37
CA GLY A 348 -58.27 6.13 -20.61
C GLY A 348 -58.87 5.72 -21.96
N LYS A 349 -58.15 4.84 -22.65
CA LYS A 349 -58.73 3.93 -23.63
C LYS A 349 -58.38 2.50 -23.27
N ASP A 350 -59.44 1.73 -23.00
CA ASP A 350 -59.44 0.29 -22.90
C ASP A 350 -58.74 -0.34 -24.11
N SER A 351 -57.76 -1.22 -23.85
CA SER A 351 -57.43 -2.33 -24.74
C SER A 351 -56.77 -3.47 -23.96
N MET A 352 -57.22 -4.67 -24.29
CA MET A 352 -57.07 -5.91 -23.54
C MET A 352 -55.65 -6.50 -23.46
N GLU A 353 -55.47 -7.27 -22.38
CA GLU A 353 -54.70 -8.51 -22.23
C GLU A 353 -53.20 -8.54 -22.63
N GLY A 354 -52.37 -8.50 -21.60
CA GLY A 354 -51.05 -9.12 -21.58
C GLY A 354 -50.44 -8.96 -20.18
N LYS A 355 -50.05 -10.06 -19.52
CA LYS A 355 -49.35 -10.01 -18.22
C LYS A 355 -47.98 -9.33 -18.40
N VAL A 356 -47.93 -8.02 -18.24
CA VAL A 356 -46.69 -7.24 -18.17
C VAL A 356 -46.28 -7.14 -16.71
N ALA A 357 -45.09 -7.64 -16.38
CA ALA A 357 -44.51 -7.41 -15.06
C ALA A 357 -44.31 -5.89 -14.89
N SER A 358 -45.04 -5.27 -13.97
CA SER A 358 -44.99 -3.82 -13.73
C SER A 358 -43.56 -3.38 -13.46
N LYS A 359 -43.04 -2.46 -14.28
CA LYS A 359 -41.70 -1.89 -14.07
C LYS A 359 -41.81 -0.80 -13.02
N LYS A 360 -41.19 -0.99 -11.86
CA LYS A 360 -41.15 0.06 -10.82
C LYS A 360 -40.14 1.14 -11.18
N LYS A 361 -40.52 2.40 -11.04
CA LYS A 361 -39.63 3.57 -11.16
C LYS A 361 -39.42 4.19 -9.78
N TYR A 362 -38.16 4.46 -9.45
CA TYR A 362 -37.73 5.00 -8.16
C TYR A 362 -37.28 6.44 -8.33
N TYR A 363 -37.83 7.34 -7.51
CA TYR A 363 -37.50 8.75 -7.47
C TYR A 363 -36.81 9.08 -6.13
N VAL A 364 -35.66 9.74 -6.20
CA VAL A 364 -34.97 10.27 -5.01
C VAL A 364 -35.52 11.66 -4.73
N VAL A 365 -36.46 11.72 -3.78
CA VAL A 365 -37.18 12.92 -3.39
C VAL A 365 -36.42 13.63 -2.29
N VAL A 366 -36.27 14.95 -2.41
CA VAL A 366 -35.66 15.81 -1.38
C VAL A 366 -36.72 16.26 -0.36
N LYS A 367 -37.89 16.66 -0.86
CA LYS A 367 -39.01 17.14 -0.05
C LYS A 367 -40.32 17.14 -0.85
N SER A 368 -41.46 17.02 -0.16
CA SER A 368 -42.81 17.18 -0.71
C SER A 368 -43.49 18.46 -0.24
N PHE A 369 -44.44 18.95 -1.04
CA PHE A 369 -45.20 20.18 -0.80
C PHE A 369 -46.66 20.01 -1.21
N LYS A 370 -47.58 20.72 -0.54
CA LYS A 370 -49.01 20.73 -0.91
C LYS A 370 -49.33 21.68 -2.05
N ASP A 371 -48.50 22.70 -2.25
CA ASP A 371 -48.67 23.74 -3.26
C ASP A 371 -47.46 23.85 -4.17
N PHE A 372 -47.72 24.13 -5.45
CA PHE A 372 -46.68 24.24 -6.47
C PHE A 372 -45.70 25.39 -6.20
N ASN A 373 -46.21 26.53 -5.73
CA ASN A 373 -45.38 27.72 -5.52
C ASN A 373 -44.29 27.48 -4.46
N SER A 374 -44.61 26.77 -3.38
CA SER A 374 -43.62 26.38 -2.37
C SER A 374 -42.60 25.38 -2.91
N ALA A 375 -43.04 24.44 -3.76
CA ALA A 375 -42.14 23.51 -4.44
C ALA A 375 -41.18 24.24 -5.39
N ASP A 376 -41.67 25.17 -6.22
CA ASP A 376 -40.84 25.95 -7.15
C ASP A 376 -39.83 26.84 -6.41
N ASN A 377 -40.26 27.50 -5.34
CA ASN A 377 -39.36 28.28 -4.49
C ASN A 377 -38.27 27.40 -3.84
N PHE A 378 -38.57 26.14 -3.52
CA PHE A 378 -37.57 25.21 -3.02
C PHE A 378 -36.59 24.78 -4.11
N VAL A 379 -37.05 24.50 -5.33
CA VAL A 379 -36.18 24.20 -6.49
C VAL A 379 -35.19 25.34 -6.75
N ARG A 380 -35.65 26.60 -6.68
CA ARG A 380 -34.77 27.77 -6.87
C ARG A 380 -33.64 27.82 -5.85
N ARG A 381 -33.94 27.56 -4.58
CA ARG A 381 -32.93 27.50 -3.50
C ARG A 381 -31.95 26.33 -3.65
N LEU A 382 -32.39 25.22 -4.22
CA LEU A 382 -31.50 24.08 -4.50
C LEU A 382 -30.57 24.36 -5.69
N ALA A 383 -31.07 25.08 -6.71
CA ALA A 383 -30.27 25.49 -7.86
C ALA A 383 -29.12 26.45 -7.50
N GLU A 384 -29.28 27.30 -6.48
CA GLU A 384 -28.20 28.14 -5.92
C GLU A 384 -27.06 27.30 -5.33
N LYS A 385 -27.34 26.05 -4.93
CA LYS A 385 -26.37 25.08 -4.42
C LYS A 385 -25.91 24.08 -5.47
N GLU A 386 -26.11 24.41 -6.75
CA GLU A 386 -25.80 23.57 -7.91
C GLU A 386 -26.52 22.20 -7.90
N LEU A 387 -27.61 22.06 -7.13
CA LEU A 387 -28.40 20.85 -7.07
C LEU A 387 -29.63 20.99 -7.97
N TYR A 388 -29.56 20.42 -9.18
CA TYR A 388 -30.66 20.48 -10.13
C TYR A 388 -31.76 19.46 -9.79
N THR A 389 -32.99 19.95 -9.72
CA THR A 389 -34.17 19.16 -9.33
C THR A 389 -35.34 19.44 -10.24
N ASN A 390 -36.20 18.45 -10.40
CA ASN A 390 -37.48 18.60 -11.08
C ASN A 390 -38.66 18.38 -10.12
N ILE A 391 -39.86 18.79 -10.55
CA ILE A 391 -41.09 18.66 -9.78
C ILE A 391 -42.02 17.74 -10.56
N PHE A 392 -42.65 16.78 -9.89
CA PHE A 392 -43.82 16.11 -10.43
C PHE A 392 -44.96 16.14 -9.40
N TYR A 393 -46.19 16.05 -9.90
CA TYR A 393 -47.39 16.00 -9.08
C TYR A 393 -47.89 14.56 -8.97
N ASN A 394 -48.08 14.07 -7.75
CA ASN A 394 -48.66 12.76 -7.53
C ASN A 394 -50.17 12.88 -7.32
N LYS A 395 -50.96 12.33 -8.25
CA LYS A 395 -52.43 12.37 -8.18
C LYS A 395 -52.98 11.58 -6.97
N ALA A 396 -52.29 10.53 -6.53
CA ALA A 396 -52.76 9.64 -5.46
C ALA A 396 -52.81 10.32 -4.08
N ASP A 397 -51.81 11.13 -3.75
CA ASP A 397 -51.69 11.80 -2.45
C ASP A 397 -51.82 13.33 -2.52
N LYS A 398 -52.03 13.87 -3.74
CA LYS A 398 -52.19 15.31 -4.03
C LYS A 398 -51.01 16.18 -3.59
N ASN A 399 -49.79 15.64 -3.60
CA ASN A 399 -48.58 16.39 -3.28
C ASN A 399 -47.68 16.62 -4.52
N TYR A 400 -46.92 17.71 -4.45
CA TYR A 400 -45.82 18.01 -5.36
C TYR A 400 -44.51 17.49 -4.77
N TYR A 401 -43.80 16.65 -5.52
CA TYR A 401 -42.54 16.04 -5.11
C TYR A 401 -41.37 16.69 -5.85
N VAL A 402 -40.39 17.19 -5.09
CA VAL A 402 -39.13 17.72 -5.64
C VAL A 402 -38.09 16.62 -5.60
N TYR A 403 -37.62 16.17 -6.76
CA TYR A 403 -36.69 15.05 -6.88
C TYR A 403 -35.41 15.42 -7.63
N THR A 404 -34.31 14.76 -7.27
CA THR A 404 -32.98 14.97 -7.88
C THR A 404 -32.63 13.93 -8.91
N TYR A 405 -33.15 12.71 -8.76
CA TYR A 405 -32.75 11.56 -9.57
C TYR A 405 -33.91 10.59 -9.73
N GLU A 406 -33.97 9.95 -10.90
CA GLU A 406 -34.93 8.88 -11.21
C GLU A 406 -34.19 7.69 -11.84
N THR A 407 -34.57 6.46 -11.46
CA THR A 407 -33.98 5.23 -12.00
C THR A 407 -34.97 4.07 -11.91
N LEU A 408 -34.79 3.05 -12.74
CA LEU A 408 -35.52 1.78 -12.66
C LEU A 408 -34.89 0.79 -11.66
N LYS A 409 -33.71 1.10 -11.13
CA LYS A 409 -32.95 0.21 -10.24
C LYS A 409 -32.96 0.73 -8.80
N GLN A 410 -33.55 -0.05 -7.88
CA GLN A 410 -33.65 0.30 -6.46
C GLN A 410 -32.29 0.55 -5.78
N LYS A 411 -31.25 -0.19 -6.17
CA LYS A 411 -29.90 -0.05 -5.60
C LYS A 411 -29.30 1.34 -5.90
N GLU A 412 -29.43 1.81 -7.13
CA GLU A 412 -28.95 3.14 -7.55
C GLU A 412 -29.72 4.26 -6.82
N ALA A 413 -31.04 4.08 -6.60
CA ALA A 413 -31.84 5.04 -5.85
C ALA A 413 -31.39 5.18 -4.38
N LYS A 414 -31.07 4.05 -3.70
CA LYS A 414 -30.54 4.07 -2.32
C LYS A 414 -29.18 4.73 -2.20
N GLU A 415 -28.28 4.51 -3.16
CA GLU A 415 -26.98 5.17 -3.19
C GLU A 415 -27.12 6.69 -3.34
N GLN A 416 -28.02 7.13 -4.22
CA GLN A 416 -28.29 8.55 -4.45
C GLN A 416 -29.04 9.21 -3.28
N GLU A 417 -29.99 8.53 -2.64
CA GLU A 417 -30.67 9.02 -1.42
C GLU A 417 -29.65 9.36 -0.31
N GLN A 418 -28.71 8.45 -0.03
CA GLN A 418 -27.67 8.67 0.97
C GLN A 418 -26.74 9.83 0.59
N ALA A 419 -26.40 9.96 -0.69
CA ALA A 419 -25.57 11.05 -1.19
C ALA A 419 -26.26 12.41 -1.02
N VAL A 420 -27.53 12.50 -1.41
CA VAL A 420 -28.36 13.71 -1.29
C VAL A 420 -28.59 14.09 0.17
N TYR A 421 -28.86 13.13 1.06
CA TYR A 421 -28.97 13.38 2.50
C TYR A 421 -27.65 13.92 3.09
N LYS A 422 -26.51 13.33 2.71
CA LYS A 422 -25.20 13.76 3.21
C LYS A 422 -24.87 15.21 2.81
N LEU A 423 -25.21 15.62 1.58
CA LEU A 423 -24.98 16.97 1.09
C LEU A 423 -25.96 17.99 1.67
N THR A 424 -27.26 17.69 1.60
CA THR A 424 -28.30 18.67 1.93
C THR A 424 -28.63 18.75 3.42
N LYS A 425 -28.36 17.68 4.18
CA LYS A 425 -28.78 17.47 5.58
C LYS A 425 -30.30 17.53 5.81
N TYR A 426 -31.11 17.45 4.76
CA TYR A 426 -32.56 17.43 4.90
C TYR A 426 -33.04 16.04 5.35
N ARG A 427 -33.67 15.95 6.52
CA ARG A 427 -34.28 14.71 7.01
C ARG A 427 -35.47 14.22 6.17
N SER A 428 -35.97 15.06 5.25
CA SER A 428 -37.09 14.74 4.35
C SER A 428 -36.67 13.98 3.09
N VAL A 429 -35.37 13.71 2.91
CA VAL A 429 -34.89 12.95 1.75
C VAL A 429 -35.39 11.51 1.86
N MET A 430 -36.05 11.01 0.81
CA MET A 430 -36.65 9.67 0.77
C MET A 430 -36.71 9.12 -0.65
N ILE A 431 -36.89 7.80 -0.78
CA ILE A 431 -37.19 7.14 -2.06
C ILE A 431 -38.70 7.00 -2.22
N LEU A 432 -39.25 7.56 -3.30
CA LEU A 432 -40.63 7.35 -3.71
C LEU A 432 -40.65 6.31 -4.84
N THR A 433 -41.46 5.27 -4.68
CA THR A 433 -41.63 4.19 -5.67
C THR A 433 -42.96 4.39 -6.39
N ILE A 434 -42.93 4.42 -7.72
CA ILE A 434 -44.12 4.50 -8.58
C ILE A 434 -44.11 3.28 -9.49
N ASP A 435 -45.21 2.53 -9.49
CA ASP A 435 -45.40 1.43 -10.43
C ASP A 435 -45.74 2.02 -11.80
N LEU A 436 -44.99 1.66 -12.85
CA LEU A 436 -45.35 2.01 -14.23
C LEU A 436 -46.39 0.97 -14.68
N GLU A 437 -47.58 1.46 -15.04
CA GLU A 437 -48.64 0.68 -15.69
C GLU A 437 -48.23 0.21 -17.09
#